data_AF-A0A9Q3XQQ7-F1
#
_entry.id   AF-A0A9Q3XQQ7-F1
#
_cell.length_a   1.000
_cell.length_b   1.000
_cell.length_c   1.000
_cell.angle_alpha   90.00
_cell.angle_beta   90.00
_cell.angle_gamma   90.00
#
_symmetry.space_group_name_H-M   'P 1'
#
loop_
_entity.id
_entity.type
_entity.pdbx_description
1 polymer ?
#
loop_
_entity_poly.entity_id
_entity_poly.type
_entity_poly.pdbx_seq_one_letter_code
_entity_poly.pdbx_strand_id
1 'polypeptide(L)' 'MTTHLCPVCHYRGLADPPWSEAGPSYEICPSCGYEFGVTDDDLGVTPESWRRLWIDRGHPWSSTAPPPPGWDGARQLRR' A
#
# COMPACT_ATOMS: atom_id res chain seq x y z
N MET A 1 2.96 -16.54 9.71
CA MET A 1 3.65 -15.34 9.19
C MET A 1 2.68 -14.19 9.39
N THR A 2 3.07 -13.18 10.16
CA THR A 2 2.23 -12.00 10.40
C THR A 2 2.29 -11.14 9.15
N THR A 3 1.16 -10.90 8.49
CA THR A 3 1.11 -9.97 7.36
C THR A 3 0.69 -8.60 7.85
N HIS A 4 1.42 -7.56 7.45
CA HIS A 4 1.13 -6.19 7.86
C HIS A 4 0.12 -5.53 6.92
N LEU A 5 -0.61 -4.55 7.45
CA LEU A 5 -1.67 -3.85 6.75
C LEU A 5 -1.12 -2.59 6.09
N CYS A 6 -1.35 -2.43 4.80
CA CYS A 6 -1.07 -1.18 4.11
C CYS A 6 -2.04 -0.08 4.58
N PRO A 7 -1.57 1.05 5.10
CA PRO A 7 -2.40 2.15 5.58
C PRO A 7 -3.04 2.92 4.43
N VAL A 8 -2.56 2.75 3.19
CA VAL A 8 -3.10 3.41 2.00
C VAL A 8 -4.27 2.63 1.42
N CYS A 9 -4.10 1.34 1.12
CA CYS A 9 -5.14 0.56 0.44
C CYS A 9 -5.79 -0.54 1.29
N HIS A 10 -5.29 -0.81 2.49
CA HIS A 10 -5.69 -1.93 3.36
C HIS A 10 -5.32 -3.33 2.84
N TYR A 11 -4.35 -3.44 1.93
CA TYR A 11 -3.77 -4.72 1.58
C TYR A 11 -3.12 -5.39 2.81
N ARG A 12 -3.50 -6.64 3.11
CA ARG A 12 -3.03 -7.44 4.27
C ARG A 12 -1.93 -8.42 3.88
N GLY A 13 -0.88 -7.90 3.25
CA GLY A 13 0.19 -8.72 2.69
C GLY A 13 1.53 -8.01 2.64
N LEU A 14 1.72 -6.93 3.42
CA LEU A 14 3.03 -6.31 3.56
C LEU A 14 3.97 -7.24 4.34
N ALA A 15 5.22 -7.28 3.92
CA ALA A 15 6.27 -8.07 4.55
C ALA A 15 6.69 -7.47 5.90
N ASP A 16 6.77 -6.14 5.97
CA ASP A 16 7.18 -5.39 7.15
C ASP A 16 6.11 -4.37 7.56
N PRO A 17 6.10 -3.93 8.83
CA PRO A 17 5.22 -2.84 9.24
C PRO A 17 5.57 -1.57 8.44
N PRO A 18 4.58 -0.81 7.93
CA PRO A 18 4.80 0.41 7.15
C PRO A 18 5.78 1.39 7.82
N TRP A 19 5.61 1.57 9.13
CA TRP A 19 6.45 2.37 10.00
C TRP A 19 6.66 1.67 11.33
N SER A 20 7.84 1.87 11.91
CA SER A 20 8.27 1.36 13.21
C SER A 20 9.07 2.42 13.97
N GLU A 21 9.48 2.12 15.21
CA GLU A 21 10.38 3.00 15.97
C GLU A 21 11.75 3.20 15.29
N ALA A 22 12.18 2.24 14.47
CA ALA A 22 13.42 2.33 13.71
C ALA A 22 13.29 3.16 12.41
N GLY A 23 12.07 3.57 12.04
CA GLY A 23 11.77 4.28 10.80
C GLY A 23 10.81 3.52 9.87
N PRO A 24 10.64 4.01 8.62
CA PRO A 24 9.81 3.39 7.59
C PRO A 24 10.43 2.08 7.08
N SER A 25 9.60 1.21 6.49
CA SER A 25 10.09 -0.07 5.96
C SER A 25 10.78 0.02 4.60
N TYR A 26 10.61 1.10 3.84
CA TYR A 26 11.01 1.18 2.42
C TYR A 26 10.37 0.11 1.54
N GLU A 27 9.37 -0.60 2.04
CA GLU A 27 8.59 -1.55 1.26
C GLU A 27 7.68 -0.79 0.29
N ILE A 28 7.62 -1.26 -0.95
CA ILE A 28 6.63 -0.80 -1.92
C ILE A 28 5.40 -1.69 -1.79
N CYS A 29 4.26 -1.11 -1.42
CA CYS A 29 3.02 -1.86 -1.35
C CYS A 29 2.67 -2.44 -2.74
N PRO A 30 2.58 -3.77 -2.92
CA PRO A 30 2.36 -4.37 -4.24
C PRO A 30 0.96 -4.07 -4.79
N SER A 31 0.02 -3.74 -3.90
CA SER A 31 -1.35 -3.36 -4.22
C SER A 31 -1.40 -1.93 -4.77
N CYS A 32 -1.08 -0.91 -3.95
CA CYS A 32 -1.28 0.49 -4.34
C CYS A 32 -0.02 1.24 -4.81
N GLY A 33 1.15 0.63 -4.74
CA GLY A 33 2.42 1.20 -5.21
C GLY A 33 3.02 2.27 -4.29
N TYR A 34 2.49 2.45 -3.08
CA TYR A 34 3.06 3.38 -2.11
C TYR A 34 4.36 2.83 -1.53
N GLU A 35 5.43 3.63 -1.57
CA GLU A 35 6.72 3.31 -0.97
C GLU A 35 6.89 4.07 0.35
N PHE A 36 6.94 3.35 1.47
CA PHE A 36 7.04 3.94 2.81
C PHE A 36 8.43 4.51 3.06
N GLY A 37 8.55 5.75 3.51
CA GLY A 37 9.82 6.47 3.68
C GLY A 37 10.32 7.18 2.42
N VAL A 38 9.65 7.02 1.27
CA VAL A 38 9.97 7.74 0.03
C VAL A 38 8.77 8.55 -0.42
N THR A 39 7.59 7.92 -0.51
CA THR A 39 6.39 8.60 -0.99
C THR A 39 5.87 9.64 0.01
N ASP A 40 5.90 9.33 1.30
CA ASP A 40 5.63 10.24 2.42
C ASP A 40 6.80 11.19 2.69
N ASP A 41 7.97 10.67 3.02
CA ASP A 41 9.04 11.48 3.61
C ASP A 41 9.79 12.31 2.56
N ASP A 42 10.23 11.69 1.46
CA ASP A 42 11.01 12.38 0.41
C ASP A 42 10.10 13.19 -0.56
N LEU A 43 8.95 12.63 -0.94
CA LEU A 43 8.03 13.24 -1.90
C LEU A 43 6.91 14.06 -1.25
N GLY A 44 6.71 13.97 0.07
CA GLY A 44 5.69 14.73 0.80
C GLY A 44 4.25 14.29 0.50
N VAL A 45 4.03 13.11 -0.06
CA VAL A 45 2.71 12.63 -0.46
C VAL A 45 2.10 11.77 0.63
N THR A 46 1.08 12.31 1.28
CA THR A 46 0.36 11.63 2.36
C THR A 46 -0.32 10.32 1.91
N PRO A 47 -0.43 9.32 2.81
CA PRO A 47 -1.18 8.09 2.56
C PRO A 47 -2.61 8.33 2.06
N GLU A 48 -3.30 9.34 2.59
CA GLU A 48 -4.67 9.70 2.23
C GLU A 48 -4.76 10.24 0.80
N SER A 49 -3.79 11.07 0.39
CA SER A 49 -3.76 11.65 -0.95
C SER A 49 -3.44 10.58 -1.99
N TRP A 50 -2.50 9.67 -1.68
CA TRP A 50 -2.22 8.53 -2.54
C TRP A 50 -3.39 7.57 -2.64
N ARG A 51 -4.11 7.32 -1.53
CA ARG A 51 -5.33 6.51 -1.54
C ARG A 51 -6.36 7.09 -2.51
N ARG A 52 -6.58 8.41 -2.49
CA ARG A 52 -7.52 9.07 -3.43
C ARG A 52 -7.08 8.86 -4.88
N LEU A 53 -5.80 9.04 -5.18
CA LEU A 53 -5.24 8.82 -6.51
C LEU A 53 -5.41 7.36 -6.96
N TRP A 54 -5.15 6.41 -6.08
CA TRP A 54 -5.32 4.99 -6.35
C TRP A 54 -6.80 4.61 -6.61
N ILE A 55 -7.73 5.19 -5.83
CA ILE A 55 -9.18 5.04 -6.05
C ILE A 55 -9.60 5.62 -7.40
N ASP A 56 -9.14 6.83 -7.74
CA ASP A 56 -9.46 7.53 -9.00
C ASP A 56 -8.99 6.73 -10.23
N ARG A 57 -7.85 6.05 -10.10
CA ARG A 57 -7.31 5.15 -11.12
C ARG A 57 -8.01 3.79 -11.21
N GLY A 58 -9.04 3.54 -10.41
CA GLY A 58 -9.79 2.28 -10.43
C GLY A 58 -9.18 1.16 -9.60
N HIS A 59 -8.39 1.49 -8.57
CA HIS A 59 -7.74 0.52 -7.68
C HIS A 59 -6.81 -0.46 -8.43
N PRO A 60 -5.87 0.02 -9.27
CA PRO A 60 -4.99 -0.86 -10.03
C PRO A 60 -4.06 -1.65 -9.10
N TRP A 61 -3.71 -2.86 -9.49
CA TRP A 61 -2.59 -3.59 -8.89
C TRP A 61 -1.28 -3.01 -9.43
N SER A 62 -0.37 -2.60 -8.53
CA SER A 62 0.83 -1.85 -8.91
C SER A 62 2.06 -2.73 -9.17
N SER A 63 2.13 -3.93 -8.58
CA SER A 63 3.31 -4.80 -8.72
C SER A 63 3.37 -5.48 -10.09
N THR A 64 4.59 -5.76 -10.54
CA THR A 64 4.86 -6.57 -11.73
C THR A 64 4.57 -8.06 -11.48
N ALA A 65 4.64 -8.52 -10.23
CA ALA A 65 4.17 -9.84 -9.84
C ALA A 65 2.64 -9.90 -9.90
N PRO A 66 2.03 -11.04 -10.25
CA PRO A 66 0.57 -11.14 -10.30
C PRO A 66 -0.06 -10.92 -8.93
N PRO A 67 -1.26 -10.32 -8.87
CA PRO A 67 -2.03 -10.24 -7.62
C PRO A 67 -2.40 -11.65 -7.12
N PRO A 68 -2.66 -11.81 -5.81
CA PRO A 68 -3.17 -13.07 -5.28
C PRO A 68 -4.52 -13.44 -5.92
N PRO A 69 -4.86 -14.74 -6.00
CA PRO A 69 -6.12 -15.19 -6.59
C PRO A 69 -7.34 -14.51 -5.93
N GLY A 70 -8.26 -14.00 -6.77
CA GLY A 70 -9.49 -13.35 -6.28
C GLY A 70 -9.27 -11.95 -5.69
N TRP A 71 -8.09 -11.36 -5.86
CA TRP A 71 -7.81 -10.00 -5.45
C TRP A 71 -8.73 -8.98 -6.15
N ASP A 72 -9.22 -8.03 -5.37
CA ASP A 72 -10.07 -6.92 -5.82
C ASP A 72 -9.68 -5.69 -4.99
N GLY A 73 -9.12 -4.67 -5.64
CA GLY A 73 -8.66 -3.46 -4.98
C GLY A 73 -9.79 -2.70 -4.29
N ALA A 74 -10.99 -2.64 -4.88
CA ALA A 74 -12.14 -1.97 -4.29
C ALA A 74 -12.67 -2.71 -3.04
N ARG A 75 -12.50 -4.03 -2.96
CA ARG A 75 -12.86 -4.81 -1.77
C ARG A 75 -11.94 -4.54 -0.58
N GLN A 76 -10.70 -4.10 -0.80
CA GLN A 76 -9.78 -3.84 0.32
C GLN A 76 -10.28 -2.71 1.25
N LEU A 77 -11.02 -1.75 0.70
CA LEU A 77 -11.55 -0.63 1.47
C LEU A 77 -12.88 -0.94 2.19
N ARG A 78 -13.45 -2.14 1.97
CA ARG A 78 -14.70 -2.55 2.61
C ARG A 78 -14.40 -3.11 4.00
N ARG A 79 -15.13 -2.62 5.01
CA ARG A 79 -15.08 -3.14 6.39
C ARG A 79 -15.67 -4.54 6.47
#